data_AF-A0A1V3U527-F1
#
_entry.id   AF-A0A1V3U527-F1
#
_cell.length_a   1.000
_cell.length_b   1.000
_cell.length_c   1.000
_cell.angle_alpha   90.00
_cell.angle_beta   90.00
_cell.angle_gamma   90.00
#
_symmetry.space_group_name_H-M   'P 1'
#
loop_
_entity.id
_entity.type
_entity.pdbx_description
1 polymer ?
#
loop_
_entity_poly.entity_id
_entity_poly.type
_entity_poly.pdbx_seq_one_letter_code
_entity_poly.pdbx_strand_id
1 'polypeptide(L)'
;MKKIYFTILNIATAFLLFSSCRSNDTDNTLNPDSRTAAIEVNFMGADFADPDKPEPTASLKGITPTRSSVEKPQITMLDPGTFISTEATPVASMLNKQASLKGTQAAIAGDPLGNGMQFRVIAYESTGGAYATHKDYQIVSGAATPMSGGALYLDQTKTYDMVVYSYGSIALPAITPAETNNIGGASAVYINKSDMMYTKMTGQKFTIKGNNPFNFTLRHKTAMIESVKLNVFNPLTIKGYSIAETFLSIPHYTDGNIAFSGAGNITGRTNRADILPYNNNMMLTGIKSKTDHEMVFDVDNLLVNADTFNGFPFGDANGKVQMLSMDIGIADAITGITATRPITARFRLSPEYKHKLTINIQKCGAYTAPGVWKQFACHNLGADTTLDPFTPAAGLHGDKYQWGAAKGEAGRYISMNNDQTIASYTPWSLSGKPANSWSGTNDPCFKELGTGWRVPTRAEWQGVLSNNPRTDASDYPSMNWTQSSTNYASGIKFGTSLFLPATGFRWSTSPSTLSERGFSGRYRSVTGGIDILQFSKTSQSLNTYSGTNDNALGLAIRCIKD
;
A
#
# COMPACT_ATOMS: atom_id res chain seq x y z
N MET A 1 39.83 -68.03 50.45
CA MET A 1 40.53 -66.88 51.07
C MET A 1 39.49 -65.86 51.52
N LYS A 2 39.63 -65.42 52.77
CA LYS A 2 38.87 -64.45 53.61
C LYS A 2 37.63 -63.78 52.95
N LYS A 3 36.39 -64.03 53.40
CA LYS A 3 35.75 -63.60 54.68
C LYS A 3 35.70 -62.06 54.82
N ILE A 4 34.63 -61.36 55.20
CA ILE A 4 33.31 -61.68 55.78
C ILE A 4 32.52 -60.33 55.90
N TYR A 5 31.23 -60.32 55.52
CA TYR A 5 30.02 -59.79 56.20
C TYR A 5 29.89 -58.27 56.53
N PHE A 6 28.69 -57.70 56.29
CA PHE A 6 27.64 -57.61 57.32
C PHE A 6 26.27 -57.27 56.75
N THR A 7 25.29 -57.90 57.37
CA THR A 7 23.85 -57.91 57.09
C THR A 7 23.13 -57.20 58.26
N ILE A 8 21.87 -56.80 58.03
CA ILE A 8 20.74 -56.66 59.00
C ILE A 8 20.44 -55.24 59.52
N LEU A 9 19.26 -54.67 59.18
CA LEU A 9 18.02 -54.65 60.00
C LEU A 9 17.02 -53.61 59.43
N ASN A 10 15.93 -54.03 58.77
CA ASN A 10 14.53 -54.06 59.25
C ASN A 10 14.06 -52.85 60.09
N ILE A 11 13.03 -52.14 59.62
CA ILE A 11 11.71 -52.01 60.28
C ILE A 11 10.71 -51.33 59.30
N ALA A 12 9.49 -51.86 59.33
CA ALA A 12 8.35 -51.59 58.47
C ALA A 12 7.53 -50.35 58.86
N THR A 13 6.84 -49.74 57.90
CA THR A 13 5.40 -49.35 57.94
C THR A 13 5.05 -48.68 56.60
N ALA A 14 4.26 -49.35 55.74
CA ALA A 14 2.81 -49.24 55.61
C ALA A 14 2.35 -48.01 54.80
N PHE A 15 1.92 -48.20 53.55
CA PHE A 15 0.53 -47.99 53.11
C PHE A 15 0.36 -48.27 51.60
N LEU A 16 -0.51 -49.25 51.30
CA LEU A 16 -1.35 -49.45 50.11
C LEU A 16 -0.71 -49.60 48.72
N LEU A 17 -0.57 -50.87 48.31
CA LEU A 17 -0.83 -51.31 46.94
C LEU A 17 -2.34 -51.42 46.76
N PHE A 18 -2.91 -50.78 45.73
CA PHE A 18 -3.93 -51.41 44.89
C PHE A 18 -3.90 -50.83 43.47
N SER A 19 -3.74 -51.76 42.52
CA SER A 19 -4.31 -51.78 41.18
C SER A 19 -4.23 -50.52 40.32
N SER A 20 -3.39 -50.62 39.29
CA SER A 20 -3.62 -50.06 37.97
C SER A 20 -5.04 -50.35 37.48
N CYS A 21 -5.97 -49.42 37.67
CA CYS A 21 -7.16 -49.32 36.85
C CYS A 21 -6.79 -48.51 35.60
N ARG A 22 -6.70 -49.19 34.46
CA ARG A 22 -7.05 -48.58 33.18
C ARG A 22 -8.47 -48.04 33.34
N SER A 23 -8.66 -46.72 33.34
CA SER A 23 -9.97 -46.15 33.09
C SER A 23 -10.30 -46.33 31.61
N ASN A 24 -10.82 -47.50 31.25
CA ASN A 24 -11.84 -47.56 30.21
C ASN A 24 -13.09 -46.96 30.85
N ASP A 25 -13.22 -45.63 30.76
CA ASP A 25 -14.44 -44.95 31.14
C ASP A 25 -15.42 -45.06 29.98
N THR A 26 -16.02 -46.26 29.86
CA THR A 26 -17.30 -46.47 29.18
C THR A 26 -18.38 -46.48 30.26
N ASP A 27 -18.81 -45.30 30.68
CA ASP A 27 -20.08 -45.01 31.36
C ASP A 27 -20.47 -43.59 30.90
N ASN A 28 -21.14 -43.38 29.77
CA ASN A 28 -22.53 -43.75 29.51
C ASN A 28 -23.48 -43.55 30.71
N THR A 29 -23.33 -42.47 31.48
CA THR A 29 -24.53 -41.79 32.00
C THR A 29 -25.20 -41.03 30.85
N LEU A 30 -25.76 -41.80 29.91
CA LEU A 30 -26.80 -41.31 29.02
C LEU A 30 -27.97 -40.92 29.92
N ASN A 31 -28.14 -39.63 30.15
CA ASN A 31 -29.51 -39.14 30.18
C ASN A 31 -30.03 -39.37 28.75
N PRO A 32 -31.00 -40.27 28.50
CA PRO A 32 -31.52 -40.54 27.16
C PRO A 32 -32.16 -39.30 26.53
N ASP A 33 -32.44 -38.28 27.35
CA ASP A 33 -32.96 -36.97 26.97
C ASP A 33 -31.86 -35.92 26.75
N SER A 34 -30.60 -36.20 27.05
CA SER A 34 -29.49 -35.29 26.74
C SER A 34 -29.22 -35.34 25.24
N ARG A 35 -29.91 -34.46 24.51
CA ARG A 35 -29.74 -34.24 23.06
C ARG A 35 -28.48 -33.44 22.72
N THR A 36 -27.51 -33.37 23.63
CA THR A 36 -26.35 -32.49 23.47
C THR A 36 -25.13 -33.25 22.98
N ALA A 37 -24.48 -32.72 21.94
CA ALA A 37 -23.22 -33.19 21.39
C ALA A 37 -22.05 -32.40 21.98
N ALA A 38 -21.01 -33.09 22.44
CA ALA A 38 -19.74 -32.47 22.84
C ALA A 38 -18.96 -32.06 21.60
N ILE A 39 -18.43 -30.83 21.59
CA ILE A 39 -17.69 -30.26 20.46
C ILE A 39 -16.19 -30.33 20.73
N GLU A 40 -15.43 -30.87 19.78
CA GLU A 40 -13.97 -30.91 19.79
C GLU A 40 -13.44 -29.67 19.07
N VAL A 41 -13.15 -28.61 19.82
CA VAL A 41 -12.68 -27.33 19.28
C VAL A 41 -11.21 -27.45 18.89
N ASN A 42 -10.93 -27.33 17.60
CA ASN A 42 -9.60 -27.52 17.02
C ASN A 42 -9.12 -26.21 16.38
N PHE A 43 -8.14 -25.58 17.03
CA PHE A 43 -7.50 -24.38 16.49
C PHE A 43 -6.47 -24.75 15.42
N MET A 44 -6.63 -24.23 14.20
CA MET A 44 -5.76 -24.53 13.06
C MET A 44 -4.70 -23.46 12.80
N GLY A 45 -4.71 -22.35 13.55
CA GLY A 45 -3.80 -21.22 13.37
C GLY A 45 -4.53 -19.90 13.11
N ALA A 46 -3.74 -18.84 12.93
CA ALA A 46 -4.19 -17.52 12.51
C ALA A 46 -3.55 -17.12 11.18
N ASP A 47 -4.23 -16.33 10.36
CA ASP A 47 -3.71 -15.91 9.07
C ASP A 47 -4.05 -14.46 8.73
N PHE A 48 -3.18 -13.85 7.92
CA PHE A 48 -3.46 -12.60 7.21
C PHE A 48 -4.00 -12.94 5.83
N ALA A 49 -4.76 -12.01 5.25
CA ALA A 49 -5.16 -12.06 3.85
C ALA A 49 -3.94 -12.10 2.93
N ASP A 50 -4.07 -12.88 1.85
CA ASP A 50 -3.00 -13.12 0.90
C ASP A 50 -3.40 -12.55 -0.46
N PRO A 51 -2.75 -11.49 -0.96
CA PRO A 51 -3.11 -10.84 -2.22
C PRO A 51 -3.03 -11.77 -3.44
N ASP A 52 -2.27 -12.87 -3.34
CA ASP A 52 -2.07 -13.84 -4.42
C ASP A 52 -2.98 -15.07 -4.30
N LYS A 53 -3.73 -15.21 -3.19
CA LYS A 53 -4.72 -16.29 -3.04
C LYS A 53 -6.13 -15.74 -3.24
N PRO A 54 -6.97 -16.43 -4.01
CA PRO A 54 -8.39 -16.12 -4.01
C PRO A 54 -8.94 -16.36 -2.60
N GLU A 55 -9.53 -15.32 -2.01
CA GLU A 55 -10.22 -15.42 -0.72
C GLU A 55 -11.35 -16.46 -0.85
N PRO A 56 -11.45 -17.44 0.07
CA PRO A 56 -12.58 -18.35 0.09
C PRO A 56 -13.82 -17.60 0.60
N THR A 57 -14.48 -16.85 -0.29
CA THR A 57 -15.84 -16.37 -0.01
C THR A 57 -16.82 -17.53 -0.20
N ALA A 58 -17.59 -17.80 0.83
CA ALA A 58 -18.77 -18.66 0.74
C ALA A 58 -19.87 -17.94 -0.06
N SER A 59 -19.74 -17.85 -1.39
CA SER A 59 -20.86 -17.59 -2.28
C SER A 59 -20.61 -18.14 -3.68
N LEU A 60 -21.68 -18.66 -4.29
CA LEU A 60 -21.69 -19.35 -5.56
C LEU A 60 -21.18 -18.48 -6.73
N LYS A 61 -20.56 -19.17 -7.69
CA LYS A 61 -20.16 -18.78 -9.07
C LYS A 61 -18.82 -18.07 -9.23
N GLY A 62 -17.84 -18.85 -9.69
CA GLY A 62 -16.82 -18.42 -10.65
C GLY A 62 -15.73 -17.51 -10.08
N ILE A 63 -14.67 -18.12 -9.56
CA ILE A 63 -13.45 -17.40 -9.18
C ILE A 63 -12.76 -16.91 -10.46
N THR A 64 -12.86 -15.61 -10.74
CA THR A 64 -11.88 -14.93 -11.57
C THR A 64 -10.81 -14.40 -10.63
N PRO A 65 -9.53 -14.80 -10.75
CA PRO A 65 -8.47 -14.27 -9.91
C PRO A 65 -8.25 -12.81 -10.28
N THR A 66 -8.94 -11.89 -9.62
CA THR A 66 -8.61 -10.47 -9.68
C THR A 66 -7.51 -10.23 -8.67
N ARG A 67 -6.29 -10.04 -9.18
CA ARG A 67 -5.17 -9.50 -8.42
C ARG A 67 -5.68 -8.26 -7.67
N SER A 68 -5.63 -8.26 -6.34
CA SER A 68 -5.77 -7.01 -5.58
C SER A 68 -4.66 -6.10 -6.11
N SER A 69 -5.06 -5.06 -6.84
CA SER A 69 -4.14 -4.20 -7.60
C SER A 69 -3.05 -3.70 -6.66
N VAL A 70 -1.77 -3.91 -7.00
CA VAL A 70 -0.67 -3.15 -6.39
C VAL A 70 -1.10 -1.68 -6.43
N GLU A 71 -1.22 -1.07 -5.24
CA GLU A 71 -1.73 0.29 -5.15
C GLU A 71 -0.78 1.22 -5.90
N LYS A 72 -1.35 2.09 -6.76
CA LYS A 72 -0.54 3.04 -7.51
C LYS A 72 0.18 3.97 -6.52
N PRO A 73 1.49 4.22 -6.73
CA PRO A 73 2.25 5.03 -5.80
C PRO A 73 1.67 6.44 -5.71
N GLN A 74 1.72 7.05 -4.53
CA GLN A 74 1.31 8.44 -4.34
C GLN A 74 2.46 9.38 -4.53
N ILE A 75 2.23 10.48 -5.26
CA ILE A 75 3.24 11.50 -5.50
C ILE A 75 2.93 12.76 -4.69
N THR A 76 3.95 13.23 -3.96
CA THR A 76 3.95 14.53 -3.30
C THR A 76 5.17 15.31 -3.77
N MET A 77 4.96 16.47 -4.39
CA MET A 77 6.07 17.34 -4.81
C MET A 77 6.65 18.07 -3.59
N LEU A 78 7.97 18.05 -3.44
CA LEU A 78 8.70 18.89 -2.48
C LEU A 78 9.07 20.24 -3.10
N ASP A 79 9.42 20.22 -4.37
CA ASP A 79 9.63 21.37 -5.25
C ASP A 79 9.38 20.89 -6.69
N PRO A 80 9.32 21.78 -7.71
CA PRO A 80 8.94 21.35 -9.05
C PRO A 80 9.81 20.26 -9.68
N GLY A 81 11.04 20.06 -9.21
CA GLY A 81 11.94 19.02 -9.71
C GLY A 81 12.27 17.92 -8.70
N THR A 82 11.63 17.87 -7.53
CA THR A 82 11.89 16.85 -6.51
C THR A 82 10.58 16.38 -5.91
N PHE A 83 10.38 15.07 -5.82
CA PHE A 83 9.14 14.48 -5.33
C PHE A 83 9.39 13.29 -4.41
N ILE A 84 8.36 12.97 -3.65
CA ILE A 84 8.23 11.74 -2.86
C ILE A 84 7.24 10.84 -3.59
N SER A 85 7.60 9.57 -3.82
CA SER A 85 6.62 8.52 -4.14
C SER A 85 6.48 7.54 -2.99
N THR A 86 5.26 7.15 -2.66
CA THR A 86 5.00 6.13 -1.62
C THR A 86 4.35 4.89 -2.21
N GLU A 87 4.75 3.72 -1.74
CA GLU A 87 4.16 2.43 -2.11
C GLU A 87 3.92 1.58 -0.85
N ALA A 88 2.71 1.05 -0.71
CA ALA A 88 2.40 0.00 0.25
C ALA A 88 2.20 -1.30 -0.53
N THR A 89 3.15 -2.22 -0.39
CA THR A 89 3.07 -3.51 -1.05
C THR A 89 2.47 -4.53 -0.06
N PRO A 90 1.29 -5.10 -0.36
CA PRO A 90 0.79 -6.23 0.41
C PRO A 90 1.76 -7.40 0.33
N VAL A 91 2.05 -8.03 1.45
CA VAL A 91 3.00 -9.15 1.51
C VAL A 91 2.25 -10.45 1.26
N ALA A 92 2.53 -11.08 0.12
CA ALA A 92 2.03 -12.41 -0.19
C ALA A 92 2.65 -13.47 0.73
N SER A 93 1.87 -14.49 1.10
CA SER A 93 2.43 -15.60 1.87
C SER A 93 3.34 -16.40 0.96
N MET A 94 4.57 -16.70 1.42
CA MET A 94 5.45 -17.61 0.69
C MET A 94 4.80 -19.00 0.69
N LEU A 95 4.22 -19.41 -0.44
CA LEU A 95 3.79 -20.78 -0.67
C LEU A 95 5.05 -21.65 -0.62
N ASN A 96 5.23 -22.39 0.48
CA ASN A 96 6.19 -23.48 0.53
C ASN A 96 5.83 -24.44 -0.62
N LYS A 97 6.66 -24.49 -1.66
CA LYS A 97 6.52 -25.44 -2.76
C LYS A 97 6.76 -26.86 -2.22
N GLN A 98 5.75 -27.44 -1.59
CA GLN A 98 5.69 -28.88 -1.37
C GLN A 98 4.83 -29.47 -2.49
N ALA A 99 5.49 -29.70 -3.62
CA ALA A 99 4.93 -30.35 -4.79
C ALA A 99 4.72 -31.84 -4.51
N SER A 100 3.66 -32.19 -3.79
CA SER A 100 3.06 -33.53 -3.82
C SER A 100 1.93 -33.55 -2.80
N LEU A 101 0.68 -33.46 -3.28
CA LEU A 101 -0.48 -34.23 -2.82
C LEU A 101 -1.69 -33.79 -3.66
N LYS A 102 -1.93 -34.52 -4.75
CA LYS A 102 -3.20 -34.47 -5.48
C LYS A 102 -4.28 -35.06 -4.56
N GLY A 103 -5.36 -34.31 -4.32
CA GLY A 103 -6.67 -34.90 -4.07
C GLY A 103 -7.32 -34.73 -2.69
N THR A 104 -6.69 -34.09 -1.72
CA THR A 104 -7.34 -33.71 -0.46
C THR A 104 -6.92 -32.31 -0.09
N GLN A 105 -7.85 -31.35 -0.10
CA GLN A 105 -7.62 -30.05 0.54
C GLN A 105 -7.52 -30.30 2.05
N ALA A 106 -6.30 -30.56 2.51
CA ALA A 106 -5.99 -30.41 3.92
C ALA A 106 -6.18 -28.93 4.26
N ALA A 107 -6.82 -28.64 5.40
CA ALA A 107 -6.85 -27.28 5.94
C ALA A 107 -5.40 -26.79 6.01
N ILE A 108 -5.10 -25.69 5.31
CA ILE A 108 -3.78 -25.08 5.39
C ILE A 108 -3.70 -24.50 6.80
N ALA A 109 -2.82 -25.06 7.64
CA ALA A 109 -2.59 -24.52 8.98
C ALA A 109 -2.11 -23.07 8.88
N GLY A 110 -2.72 -22.18 9.67
CA GLY A 110 -2.27 -20.80 9.84
C GLY A 110 -1.05 -20.74 10.78
N ASP A 111 -0.54 -19.53 11.01
CA ASP A 111 0.51 -19.28 11.99
C ASP A 111 0.02 -19.64 13.40
N PRO A 112 0.81 -20.36 14.22
CA PRO A 112 0.37 -20.75 15.55
C PRO A 112 0.25 -19.53 16.48
N LEU A 113 -0.75 -19.54 17.36
CA LEU A 113 -0.81 -18.59 18.47
C LEU A 113 0.09 -19.08 19.62
N GLY A 114 0.67 -18.13 20.34
CA GLY A 114 1.50 -18.42 21.51
C GLY A 114 0.76 -19.19 22.61
N ASN A 115 1.52 -19.90 23.45
CA ASN A 115 0.98 -20.58 24.62
C ASN A 115 0.33 -19.58 25.59
N GLY A 116 -0.84 -19.91 26.14
CA GLY A 116 -1.63 -19.07 27.04
C GLY A 116 -2.59 -18.10 26.35
N MET A 117 -2.50 -17.94 25.02
CA MET A 117 -3.36 -17.04 24.26
C MET A 117 -4.81 -17.49 24.31
N GLN A 118 -5.74 -16.56 24.52
CA GLN A 118 -7.15 -16.85 24.76
C GLN A 118 -8.04 -16.48 23.58
N PHE A 119 -9.11 -17.24 23.38
CA PHE A 119 -10.14 -16.96 22.39
C PHE A 119 -11.51 -17.44 22.88
N ARG A 120 -12.57 -16.84 22.34
CA ARG A 120 -13.96 -17.19 22.66
C ARG A 120 -14.62 -17.89 21.48
N VAL A 121 -15.32 -18.98 21.74
CA VAL A 121 -16.24 -19.62 20.79
C VAL A 121 -17.67 -19.34 21.24
N ILE A 122 -18.49 -18.75 20.37
CA ILE A 122 -19.92 -18.49 20.61
C ILE A 122 -20.76 -19.21 19.55
N ALA A 123 -21.80 -19.91 19.99
CA ALA A 123 -22.75 -20.59 19.13
C ALA A 123 -24.07 -19.80 19.09
N TYR A 124 -24.54 -19.49 17.89
CA TYR A 124 -25.89 -18.97 17.63
C TYR A 124 -26.67 -19.99 16.82
N GLU A 125 -27.96 -20.14 17.09
CA GLU A 125 -28.84 -20.94 16.25
C GLU A 125 -28.94 -20.31 14.86
N SER A 126 -28.58 -21.04 13.81
CA SER A 126 -28.63 -20.53 12.43
C SER A 126 -30.05 -20.11 12.04
N THR A 127 -31.06 -20.79 12.57
CA THR A 127 -32.46 -20.38 12.44
C THR A 127 -32.77 -19.28 13.44
N GLY A 128 -33.10 -18.09 12.95
CA GLY A 128 -33.52 -16.97 13.79
C GLY A 128 -32.37 -16.25 14.51
N GLY A 129 -31.16 -16.82 14.60
CA GLY A 129 -29.96 -16.11 15.09
C GLY A 129 -29.84 -16.00 16.61
N ALA A 130 -30.63 -16.76 17.37
CA ALA A 130 -30.62 -16.69 18.83
C ALA A 130 -29.29 -17.18 19.41
N TYR A 131 -28.77 -16.50 20.43
CA TYR A 131 -27.62 -16.98 21.20
C TYR A 131 -27.96 -18.31 21.88
N ALA A 132 -27.10 -19.31 21.73
CA ALA A 132 -27.25 -20.62 22.38
C ALA A 132 -26.34 -20.74 23.59
N THR A 133 -25.02 -20.63 23.39
CA THR A 133 -24.01 -20.79 24.44
C THR A 133 -22.64 -20.28 23.95
N HIS A 134 -21.66 -20.21 24.86
CA HIS A 134 -20.27 -19.90 24.54
C HIS A 134 -19.31 -20.69 25.42
N LYS A 135 -18.03 -20.67 25.05
CA LYS A 135 -16.94 -21.18 25.86
C LYS A 135 -15.64 -20.45 25.53
N ASP A 136 -14.87 -20.19 26.57
CA ASP A 136 -13.55 -19.58 26.46
C ASP A 136 -12.48 -20.66 26.49
N TYR A 137 -11.49 -20.49 25.63
CA TYR A 137 -10.40 -21.42 25.44
C TYR A 137 -9.07 -20.68 25.55
N GLN A 138 -8.04 -21.43 25.95
CA GLN A 138 -6.65 -21.00 25.89
C GLN A 138 -5.82 -21.99 25.08
N ILE A 139 -4.77 -21.51 24.44
CA ILE A 139 -3.80 -22.35 23.75
C ILE A 139 -2.84 -22.97 24.76
N VAL A 140 -2.77 -24.30 24.81
CA VAL A 140 -1.82 -25.06 25.64
C VAL A 140 -1.06 -26.02 24.73
N SER A 141 0.26 -25.82 24.59
CA SER A 141 1.11 -26.63 23.71
C SER A 141 0.57 -26.74 22.27
N GLY A 142 0.02 -25.65 21.74
CA GLY A 142 -0.55 -25.59 20.38
C GLY A 142 -1.98 -26.10 20.24
N ALA A 143 -2.60 -26.63 21.30
CA ALA A 143 -3.98 -27.13 21.29
C ALA A 143 -4.94 -26.21 22.06
N ALA A 144 -6.19 -26.16 21.61
CA ALA A 144 -7.25 -25.43 22.29
C ALA A 144 -7.73 -26.19 23.54
N THR A 145 -7.60 -25.57 24.72
CA THR A 145 -8.03 -26.13 26.00
C THR A 145 -9.14 -25.28 26.61
N PRO A 146 -10.31 -25.84 26.98
CA PRO A 146 -11.36 -25.10 27.65
C PRO A 146 -10.87 -24.52 28.98
N MET A 147 -11.20 -23.26 29.26
CA MET A 147 -10.78 -22.59 30.51
C MET A 147 -11.64 -22.98 31.72
N SER A 148 -12.86 -23.50 31.52
CA SER A 148 -13.73 -23.95 32.60
C SER A 148 -14.76 -24.98 32.13
N GLY A 149 -15.21 -25.88 33.02
CA GLY A 149 -16.43 -26.69 32.84
C GLY A 149 -16.46 -27.66 31.64
N GLY A 150 -15.35 -28.28 31.27
CA GLY A 150 -15.29 -29.32 30.23
C GLY A 150 -15.53 -28.80 28.80
N ALA A 151 -15.98 -29.67 27.88
CA ALA A 151 -16.24 -29.32 26.48
C ALA A 151 -17.38 -28.29 26.30
N LEU A 152 -17.49 -27.73 25.10
CA LEU A 152 -18.70 -27.03 24.66
C LEU A 152 -19.77 -28.07 24.25
N TYR A 153 -21.01 -27.88 24.69
CA TYR A 153 -22.12 -28.80 24.40
C TYR A 153 -23.23 -28.07 23.63
N LEU A 154 -23.72 -28.67 22.54
CA LEU A 154 -24.75 -28.09 21.66
C LEU A 154 -25.86 -29.09 21.34
N ASP A 155 -27.10 -28.64 21.15
CA ASP A 155 -28.25 -29.50 20.80
C ASP A 155 -28.11 -30.02 19.36
N GLN A 156 -28.08 -31.35 19.21
CA GLN A 156 -27.90 -32.03 17.93
C GLN A 156 -29.04 -31.77 16.93
N THR A 157 -30.22 -31.33 17.40
CA THR A 157 -31.38 -31.08 16.54
C THR A 157 -31.30 -29.73 15.83
N LYS A 158 -30.34 -28.89 16.23
CA LYS A 158 -30.18 -27.54 15.73
C LYS A 158 -28.96 -27.42 14.81
N THR A 159 -28.97 -26.34 14.05
CA THR A 159 -27.83 -25.91 13.21
C THR A 159 -27.31 -24.61 13.78
N TYR A 160 -26.00 -24.42 13.78
CA TYR A 160 -25.35 -23.30 14.45
C TYR A 160 -24.46 -22.47 13.54
N ASP A 161 -24.53 -21.16 13.70
CA ASP A 161 -23.49 -20.24 13.25
C ASP A 161 -22.50 -20.06 14.39
N MET A 162 -21.27 -20.52 14.16
CA MET A 162 -20.19 -20.49 15.13
C MET A 162 -19.35 -19.25 14.89
N VAL A 163 -19.22 -18.41 15.91
CA VAL A 163 -18.37 -17.22 15.93
C VAL A 163 -17.17 -17.50 16.81
N VAL A 164 -15.98 -17.20 16.32
CA VAL A 164 -14.76 -17.29 17.12
C VAL A 164 -13.96 -16.01 16.98
N TYR A 165 -13.46 -15.49 18.10
CA TYR A 165 -12.59 -14.33 18.07
C TYR A 165 -11.53 -14.38 19.18
N SER A 166 -10.43 -13.67 18.98
CA SER A 166 -9.33 -13.47 19.93
C SER A 166 -8.82 -12.05 19.85
N TYR A 167 -8.27 -11.54 20.95
CA TYR A 167 -7.54 -10.25 20.98
C TYR A 167 -6.03 -10.42 20.82
N GLY A 168 -5.57 -11.65 20.53
CA GLY A 168 -4.15 -11.97 20.52
C GLY A 168 -3.49 -11.70 21.87
N SER A 169 -4.17 -12.06 22.96
CA SER A 169 -3.71 -11.83 24.32
C SER A 169 -3.96 -13.04 25.19
N ILE A 170 -3.22 -13.14 26.30
CA ILE A 170 -3.44 -14.09 27.38
C ILE A 170 -4.62 -13.71 28.29
N ALA A 171 -5.32 -12.61 27.96
CA ALA A 171 -6.48 -12.13 28.70
C ALA A 171 -7.65 -11.89 27.74
N LEU A 172 -8.81 -12.40 28.13
CA LEU A 172 -10.08 -12.26 27.41
C LEU A 172 -11.10 -11.56 28.34
N PRO A 173 -11.75 -10.48 27.89
CA PRO A 173 -12.83 -9.85 28.65
C PRO A 173 -13.97 -10.83 28.94
N ALA A 174 -14.67 -10.62 30.07
CA ALA A 174 -15.89 -11.34 30.37
C ALA A 174 -16.94 -11.12 29.25
N ILE A 175 -17.76 -12.14 29.01
CA ILE A 175 -18.84 -12.03 28.01
C ILE A 175 -19.84 -10.95 28.40
N THR A 176 -20.25 -10.17 27.41
CA THR A 176 -21.16 -9.04 27.58
C THR A 176 -22.53 -9.32 26.96
N PRO A 177 -23.60 -8.60 27.38
CA PRO A 177 -24.90 -8.67 26.73
C PRO A 177 -24.86 -8.35 25.23
N ALA A 178 -23.93 -7.50 24.79
CA ALA A 178 -23.74 -7.16 23.38
C ALA A 178 -23.32 -8.39 22.55
N GLU A 179 -22.57 -9.32 23.15
CA GLU A 179 -22.19 -10.58 22.51
C GLU A 179 -23.31 -11.61 22.59
N THR A 180 -24.12 -11.65 23.66
CA THR A 180 -25.20 -12.64 23.80
C THR A 180 -26.52 -12.24 23.13
N ASN A 181 -26.56 -11.13 22.38
CA ASN A 181 -27.71 -10.70 21.60
C ASN A 181 -27.95 -11.63 20.39
N ASN A 182 -29.04 -11.40 19.66
CA ASN A 182 -29.23 -12.03 18.36
C ASN A 182 -28.02 -11.77 17.44
N ILE A 183 -27.53 -12.78 16.70
CA ILE A 183 -26.34 -12.66 15.85
C ILE A 183 -26.43 -11.50 14.84
N GLY A 184 -27.64 -11.11 14.43
CA GLY A 184 -27.88 -9.96 13.56
C GLY A 184 -27.40 -8.61 14.14
N GLY A 185 -27.40 -8.47 15.47
CA GLY A 185 -26.94 -7.28 16.19
C GLY A 185 -25.83 -7.54 17.20
N ALA A 186 -25.38 -8.79 17.36
CA ALA A 186 -24.32 -9.13 18.28
C ALA A 186 -22.96 -8.65 17.77
N SER A 187 -22.09 -8.22 18.69
CA SER A 187 -20.75 -7.72 18.35
C SER A 187 -19.76 -7.86 19.50
N ALA A 188 -18.47 -7.85 19.15
CA ALA A 188 -17.36 -7.66 20.08
C ALA A 188 -16.72 -6.27 19.88
N VAL A 189 -16.22 -5.67 20.95
CA VAL A 189 -15.54 -4.37 20.91
C VAL A 189 -14.06 -4.59 20.60
N TYR A 190 -13.49 -3.79 19.71
CA TYR A 190 -12.05 -3.74 19.50
C TYR A 190 -11.33 -3.15 20.73
N ILE A 191 -10.30 -3.84 21.21
CA ILE A 191 -9.44 -3.34 22.29
C ILE A 191 -8.23 -2.64 21.69
N ASN A 192 -7.93 -1.43 22.14
CA ASN A 192 -6.77 -0.66 21.69
C ASN A 192 -5.47 -1.48 21.74
N LYS A 193 -4.68 -1.44 20.66
CA LYS A 193 -3.42 -2.19 20.48
C LYS A 193 -3.54 -3.72 20.57
N SER A 194 -4.75 -4.28 20.49
CA SER A 194 -4.93 -5.73 20.42
C SER A 194 -4.77 -6.26 19.00
N ASP A 195 -4.42 -7.53 18.90
CA ASP A 195 -4.47 -8.26 17.65
C ASP A 195 -5.85 -8.91 17.50
N MET A 196 -6.84 -8.10 17.15
CA MET A 196 -8.20 -8.58 16.99
C MET A 196 -8.27 -9.52 15.79
N MET A 197 -8.60 -10.77 16.05
CA MET A 197 -8.79 -11.81 15.05
C MET A 197 -10.22 -12.37 15.14
N TYR A 198 -10.79 -12.75 14.01
CA TYR A 198 -12.17 -13.21 13.95
C TYR A 198 -12.39 -14.23 12.82
N THR A 199 -13.28 -15.20 13.07
CA THR A 199 -13.86 -16.04 12.03
C THR A 199 -15.31 -16.39 12.36
N LYS A 200 -16.06 -16.71 11.31
CA LYS A 200 -17.45 -17.17 11.41
C LYS A 200 -17.65 -18.36 10.48
N MET A 201 -18.24 -19.41 11.00
CA MET A 201 -18.60 -20.60 10.25
C MET A 201 -20.11 -20.84 10.40
N THR A 202 -20.83 -20.71 9.30
CA THR A 202 -22.30 -20.85 9.30
C THR A 202 -22.71 -22.31 9.13
N GLY A 203 -23.92 -22.64 9.56
CA GLY A 203 -24.56 -23.90 9.19
C GLY A 203 -23.95 -25.17 9.81
N GLN A 204 -23.22 -25.05 10.92
CA GLN A 204 -22.54 -26.18 11.58
C GLN A 204 -23.56 -27.12 12.25
N LYS A 205 -23.35 -28.43 12.10
CA LYS A 205 -24.18 -29.49 12.68
C LYS A 205 -23.30 -30.51 13.41
N PHE A 206 -23.80 -31.02 14.53
CA PHE A 206 -23.06 -31.92 15.41
C PHE A 206 -23.92 -33.13 15.80
N THR A 207 -23.27 -34.25 16.11
CA THR A 207 -23.95 -35.55 16.34
C THR A 207 -23.55 -36.15 17.69
N ILE A 208 -24.45 -36.86 18.37
CA ILE A 208 -24.17 -37.44 19.70
C ILE A 208 -23.05 -38.50 19.69
N LYS A 209 -22.92 -39.28 18.61
CA LYS A 209 -22.02 -40.45 18.54
C LYS A 209 -20.83 -40.29 17.58
N GLY A 210 -20.52 -39.07 17.17
CA GLY A 210 -19.39 -38.76 16.29
C GLY A 210 -18.30 -37.97 17.00
N ASN A 211 -17.05 -38.08 16.52
CA ASN A 211 -16.08 -37.02 16.77
C ASN A 211 -16.66 -35.76 16.09
N ASN A 212 -16.93 -34.71 16.86
CA ASN A 212 -17.48 -33.46 16.35
C ASN A 212 -16.37 -32.40 16.25
N PRO A 213 -15.40 -32.53 15.32
CA PRO A 213 -14.33 -31.56 15.20
C PRO A 213 -14.91 -30.26 14.66
N PHE A 214 -14.61 -29.18 15.38
CA PHE A 214 -14.82 -27.82 14.92
C PHE A 214 -13.46 -27.21 14.63
N ASN A 215 -13.03 -27.34 13.39
CA ASN A 215 -11.74 -26.83 12.91
C ASN A 215 -11.93 -25.40 12.40
N PHE A 216 -11.10 -24.47 12.86
CA PHE A 216 -11.17 -23.09 12.41
C PHE A 216 -9.79 -22.43 12.37
N THR A 217 -9.65 -21.45 11.48
CA THR A 217 -8.52 -20.53 11.39
C THR A 217 -9.02 -19.12 11.71
N LEU A 218 -8.26 -18.36 12.49
CA LEU A 218 -8.58 -16.99 12.85
C LEU A 218 -7.96 -15.99 11.85
N ARG A 219 -8.76 -15.09 11.27
CA ARG A 219 -8.27 -14.04 10.37
C ARG A 219 -7.98 -12.77 11.16
N HIS A 220 -6.77 -12.21 11.05
CA HIS A 220 -6.45 -10.89 11.62
C HIS A 220 -7.36 -9.82 11.01
N LYS A 221 -7.88 -8.91 11.84
CA LYS A 221 -8.83 -7.85 11.43
C LYS A 221 -8.23 -6.44 11.45
N THR A 222 -6.97 -6.34 11.88
CA THR A 222 -6.12 -5.15 11.77
C THR A 222 -5.17 -5.29 10.59
N ALA A 223 -4.55 -4.19 10.15
CA ALA A 223 -3.43 -4.24 9.22
C ALA A 223 -2.12 -4.45 10.01
N MET A 224 -1.14 -5.14 9.44
CA MET A 224 0.21 -5.26 10.02
C MET A 224 1.22 -4.52 9.15
N ILE A 225 2.11 -3.74 9.76
CA ILE A 225 3.25 -3.12 9.08
C ILE A 225 4.52 -3.87 9.48
N GLU A 226 5.15 -4.56 8.53
CA GLU A 226 6.39 -5.32 8.79
C GLU A 226 7.63 -4.43 8.77
N SER A 227 7.65 -3.43 7.87
CA SER A 227 8.80 -2.54 7.70
C SER A 227 8.41 -1.23 7.03
N VAL A 228 9.14 -0.17 7.37
CA VAL A 228 9.13 1.10 6.64
C VAL A 228 10.52 1.35 6.07
N LYS A 229 10.58 1.67 4.79
CA LYS A 229 11.81 1.92 4.05
C LYS A 229 11.77 3.29 3.39
N LEU A 230 12.83 4.05 3.55
CA LEU A 230 13.08 5.30 2.84
C LEU A 230 14.27 5.12 1.90
N ASN A 231 14.06 5.39 0.63
CA ASN A 231 15.09 5.44 -0.40
C ASN A 231 15.25 6.88 -0.87
N VAL A 232 16.50 7.30 -1.05
CA VAL A 232 16.84 8.60 -1.62
C VAL A 232 17.71 8.34 -2.83
N PHE A 233 17.27 8.82 -3.99
CA PHE A 233 17.94 8.54 -5.26
C PHE A 233 18.92 9.64 -5.62
N ASN A 234 20.04 9.25 -6.23
CA ASN A 234 21.02 10.17 -6.78
C ASN A 234 20.33 11.24 -7.67
N PRO A 235 20.76 12.52 -7.57
CA PRO A 235 21.94 13.01 -6.87
C PRO A 235 21.73 13.37 -5.39
N LEU A 236 20.58 13.02 -4.82
CA LEU A 236 20.29 13.27 -3.41
C LEU A 236 20.95 12.22 -2.52
N THR A 237 21.33 12.63 -1.31
CA THR A 237 21.79 11.74 -0.24
C THR A 237 21.17 12.15 1.09
N ILE A 238 21.11 11.19 1.99
CA ILE A 238 20.69 11.34 3.37
C ILE A 238 21.84 11.96 4.17
N LYS A 239 21.64 13.11 4.83
CA LYS A 239 22.65 13.74 5.71
C LYS A 239 22.04 14.31 6.99
N GLY A 240 22.72 14.13 8.12
CA GLY A 240 22.37 14.76 9.40
C GLY A 240 21.02 14.29 9.97
N TYR A 241 21.03 13.62 11.11
CA TYR A 241 19.81 13.49 11.90
C TYR A 241 20.10 14.02 13.29
N SER A 242 19.45 15.13 13.64
CA SER A 242 18.94 15.23 14.99
C SER A 242 17.82 14.20 15.07
N ILE A 243 18.14 13.02 15.59
CA ILE A 243 17.21 11.89 15.78
C ILE A 243 16.08 12.22 16.78
N ALA A 244 16.06 13.46 17.29
CA ALA A 244 15.10 13.95 18.26
C ALA A 244 13.77 14.40 17.63
N GLU A 245 13.71 14.64 16.30
CA GLU A 245 12.54 15.24 15.63
C GLU A 245 11.92 14.36 14.51
N THR A 246 12.46 13.17 14.24
CA THR A 246 11.84 12.25 13.29
C THR A 246 10.71 11.46 13.96
N PHE A 247 9.46 11.79 13.67
CA PHE A 247 8.29 11.05 14.16
C PHE A 247 7.64 10.20 13.05
N LEU A 248 7.14 9.03 13.42
CA LEU A 248 6.31 8.19 12.56
C LEU A 248 4.91 8.20 13.16
N SER A 249 4.03 9.08 12.66
CA SER A 249 2.63 9.11 13.11
C SER A 249 1.81 8.14 12.28
N ILE A 250 1.50 6.98 12.88
CA ILE A 250 0.64 5.99 12.25
C ILE A 250 -0.77 6.12 12.85
N PRO A 251 -1.77 6.47 12.04
CA PRO A 251 -3.14 6.63 12.49
C PRO A 251 -3.70 5.30 12.94
N HIS A 252 -4.16 5.27 14.19
CA HIS A 252 -4.75 4.10 14.82
C HIS A 252 -6.03 4.50 15.53
N TYR A 253 -7.09 3.75 15.31
CA TYR A 253 -8.29 3.90 16.11
C TYR A 253 -8.21 3.02 17.34
N THR A 254 -8.42 3.62 18.50
CA THR A 254 -8.39 2.92 19.78
C THR A 254 -9.68 2.15 20.06
N ASP A 255 -10.69 2.31 19.20
CA ASP A 255 -12.03 1.78 19.34
C ASP A 255 -12.57 1.19 18.02
N GLY A 256 -13.78 0.63 18.10
CA GLY A 256 -14.50 0.02 17.01
C GLY A 256 -15.18 -1.28 17.43
N ASN A 257 -16.00 -1.83 16.54
CA ASN A 257 -16.80 -3.03 16.81
C ASN A 257 -16.72 -4.01 15.65
N ILE A 258 -16.65 -5.29 15.98
CA ILE A 258 -16.76 -6.40 15.05
C ILE A 258 -18.17 -6.98 15.15
N ALA A 259 -18.97 -6.76 14.11
CA ALA A 259 -20.31 -7.35 14.03
C ALA A 259 -20.22 -8.85 13.70
N PHE A 260 -20.97 -9.67 14.43
CA PHE A 260 -20.99 -11.12 14.26
C PHE A 260 -21.86 -11.61 13.10
N SER A 261 -22.65 -10.71 12.50
CA SER A 261 -23.50 -11.02 11.36
C SER A 261 -22.72 -11.19 10.06
N GLY A 262 -21.57 -10.51 9.90
CA GLY A 262 -20.79 -10.45 8.66
C GLY A 262 -19.40 -11.09 8.72
N ALA A 263 -18.48 -10.58 7.88
CA ALA A 263 -17.10 -11.05 7.78
C ALA A 263 -16.20 -10.64 8.97
N GLY A 264 -16.76 -9.91 9.93
CA GLY A 264 -16.05 -9.42 11.10
C GLY A 264 -15.11 -8.25 10.83
N ASN A 265 -15.47 -7.36 9.90
CA ASN A 265 -14.77 -6.10 9.71
C ASN A 265 -14.97 -5.22 10.95
N ILE A 266 -13.89 -4.58 11.43
CA ILE A 266 -14.01 -3.55 12.47
C ILE A 266 -14.72 -2.33 11.85
N THR A 267 -15.72 -1.81 12.54
CA THR A 267 -16.56 -0.67 12.15
C THR A 267 -16.80 0.26 13.35
N GLY A 268 -17.51 1.37 13.19
CA GLY A 268 -17.91 2.24 14.32
C GLY A 268 -16.75 2.91 15.05
N ARG A 269 -15.64 3.16 14.36
CA ARG A 269 -14.45 3.81 14.91
C ARG A 269 -14.72 5.30 15.11
N THR A 270 -14.40 5.82 16.30
CA THR A 270 -14.60 7.25 16.61
C THR A 270 -13.38 7.89 17.25
N ASN A 271 -12.55 7.12 17.95
CA ASN A 271 -11.43 7.61 18.74
C ASN A 271 -10.11 7.31 18.04
N ARG A 272 -9.52 8.35 17.43
CA ARG A 272 -8.18 8.28 16.83
C ARG A 272 -7.13 8.64 17.88
N ALA A 273 -6.21 7.72 18.12
CA ALA A 273 -4.96 8.01 18.82
C ALA A 273 -3.82 7.58 17.90
N ASP A 274 -3.14 8.54 17.30
CA ASP A 274 -1.96 8.23 16.50
C ASP A 274 -0.98 7.47 17.38
N ILE A 275 -0.53 6.33 16.87
CA ILE A 275 0.61 5.64 17.44
C ILE A 275 1.75 6.62 17.24
N LEU A 276 2.17 7.25 18.34
CA LEU A 276 3.15 8.34 18.46
C LEU A 276 2.59 9.75 18.26
N PRO A 277 1.91 10.32 19.27
CA PRO A 277 1.70 11.75 19.29
C PRO A 277 3.03 12.47 19.48
N TYR A 278 3.07 13.71 18.99
CA TYR A 278 4.13 14.72 19.02
C TYR A 278 4.78 15.00 20.40
N ASN A 279 4.42 14.24 21.44
CA ASN A 279 4.89 14.38 22.80
C ASN A 279 5.32 13.01 23.37
N ASN A 280 6.61 12.91 23.70
CA ASN A 280 7.30 11.80 24.38
C ASN A 280 7.86 10.72 23.44
N ASN A 281 9.06 11.00 22.91
CA ASN A 281 10.27 10.16 22.93
C ASN A 281 10.18 8.64 22.65
N MET A 282 9.09 8.12 22.09
CA MET A 282 9.14 6.88 21.33
C MET A 282 9.76 7.22 19.98
N MET A 283 11.07 7.47 20.02
CA MET A 283 11.95 7.08 18.92
C MET A 283 11.50 5.69 18.48
N LEU A 284 11.33 5.49 17.18
CA LEU A 284 11.54 4.17 16.61
C LEU A 284 12.81 3.63 17.25
N THR A 285 12.71 2.64 18.13
CA THR A 285 13.82 2.01 18.84
C THR A 285 14.72 1.20 17.92
N GLY A 286 14.86 1.60 16.65
CA GLY A 286 15.84 1.08 15.72
C GLY A 286 15.63 1.62 14.32
N ILE A 287 16.50 2.51 13.87
CA ILE A 287 16.89 2.44 12.45
C ILE A 287 17.65 1.11 12.33
N LYS A 288 17.05 0.12 11.66
CA LYS A 288 17.68 -1.20 11.44
C LYS A 288 18.97 -1.06 10.63
N SER A 289 18.92 -0.21 9.62
CA SER A 289 20.07 0.04 8.75
C SER A 289 19.99 1.45 8.14
N LYS A 290 21.15 2.01 7.84
CA LYS A 290 21.30 3.30 7.18
C LYS A 290 22.49 3.31 6.24
N THR A 291 22.29 3.86 5.06
CA THR A 291 23.33 4.30 4.13
C THR A 291 23.09 5.76 3.72
N ASP A 292 23.89 6.29 2.80
CA ASP A 292 23.64 7.61 2.21
C ASP A 292 22.38 7.63 1.31
N HIS A 293 21.81 6.49 0.93
CA HIS A 293 20.68 6.39 -0.01
C HIS A 293 19.50 5.56 0.51
N GLU A 294 19.62 4.96 1.68
CA GLU A 294 18.61 4.07 2.24
C GLU A 294 18.54 4.19 3.76
N MET A 295 17.32 4.14 4.30
CA MET A 295 17.03 3.99 5.71
C MET A 295 15.89 2.98 5.91
N VAL A 296 16.10 2.02 6.81
CA VAL A 296 15.10 1.02 7.18
C VAL A 296 14.74 1.20 8.65
N PHE A 297 13.45 1.35 8.93
CA PHE A 297 12.91 1.52 10.28
C PHE A 297 12.41 0.19 10.83
N ASP A 298 12.69 -0.07 12.11
CA ASP A 298 12.06 -1.15 12.86
C ASP A 298 10.73 -0.71 13.46
N VAL A 299 9.65 -1.36 13.03
CA VAL A 299 8.29 -1.12 13.53
C VAL A 299 7.75 -2.31 14.32
N ASP A 300 8.55 -3.35 14.53
CA ASP A 300 8.19 -4.54 15.32
C ASP A 300 6.80 -5.12 14.98
N ASN A 301 6.55 -5.37 13.68
CA ASN A 301 5.28 -5.91 13.17
C ASN A 301 4.03 -5.15 13.70
N LEU A 302 4.06 -3.82 13.63
CA LEU A 302 3.03 -2.95 14.19
C LEU A 302 1.63 -3.27 13.66
N LEU A 303 0.70 -3.55 14.56
CA LEU A 303 -0.72 -3.73 14.27
C LEU A 303 -1.47 -2.40 14.29
N VAL A 304 -2.25 -2.15 13.24
CA VAL A 304 -2.94 -0.89 13.01
C VAL A 304 -4.41 -1.15 12.73
N ASN A 305 -5.27 -0.62 13.60
CA ASN A 305 -6.69 -0.53 13.33
C ASN A 305 -6.96 0.67 12.40
N ALA A 306 -6.84 0.42 11.08
CA ALA A 306 -7.01 1.42 10.05
C ALA A 306 -8.47 1.50 9.55
N ASP A 307 -8.94 2.70 9.18
CA ASP A 307 -10.18 2.89 8.42
C ASP A 307 -9.85 3.25 6.97
N THR A 308 -10.16 2.34 6.04
CA THR A 308 -9.95 2.53 4.60
C THR A 308 -11.23 2.84 3.83
N PHE A 309 -12.40 2.85 4.49
CA PHE A 309 -13.70 2.90 3.81
C PHE A 309 -14.40 4.25 3.96
N ASN A 310 -14.21 4.95 5.08
CA ASN A 310 -14.81 6.26 5.28
C ASN A 310 -13.74 7.34 5.09
N GLY A 311 -13.63 7.82 3.84
CA GLY A 311 -12.77 8.95 3.45
C GLY A 311 -12.80 10.05 4.52
N PHE A 312 -11.62 10.29 5.09
CA PHE A 312 -11.41 11.16 6.25
C PHE A 312 -11.32 12.64 5.82
N PRO A 313 -11.49 13.65 6.69
CA PRO A 313 -11.21 15.05 6.33
C PRO A 313 -9.74 15.35 5.95
N PHE A 314 -8.82 14.39 6.10
CA PHE A 314 -7.43 14.48 5.63
C PHE A 314 -6.93 13.25 4.83
N GLY A 315 -7.81 12.26 4.64
CA GLY A 315 -7.61 11.20 3.66
C GLY A 315 -8.24 11.66 2.36
N ASP A 316 -7.64 11.36 1.21
CA ASP A 316 -8.34 11.64 -0.04
C ASP A 316 -9.58 10.72 -0.15
N ALA A 317 -10.48 11.03 -1.07
CA ALA A 317 -11.70 10.26 -1.32
C ALA A 317 -11.46 8.76 -1.66
N ASN A 318 -10.21 8.31 -1.67
CA ASN A 318 -9.77 6.96 -1.98
C ASN A 318 -9.35 6.14 -0.74
N GLY A 319 -9.60 6.64 0.48
CA GLY A 319 -9.34 5.89 1.73
C GLY A 319 -7.86 5.80 2.11
N LYS A 320 -7.04 6.77 1.67
CA LYS A 320 -5.61 6.85 2.04
C LYS A 320 -5.47 7.57 3.38
N VAL A 321 -4.55 7.10 4.22
CA VAL A 321 -4.28 7.73 5.52
C VAL A 321 -2.88 8.34 5.50
N GLN A 322 -2.72 9.52 6.10
CA GLN A 322 -1.39 10.10 6.34
C GLN A 322 -0.69 9.26 7.41
N MET A 323 0.48 8.72 7.11
CA MET A 323 1.10 7.68 7.95
C MET A 323 2.54 7.93 8.35
N LEU A 324 3.22 8.87 7.69
CA LEU A 324 4.55 9.25 8.09
C LEU A 324 4.73 10.72 7.82
N SER A 325 5.22 11.43 8.84
CA SER A 325 5.61 12.82 8.78
C SER A 325 6.95 12.95 9.50
N MET A 326 8.06 13.02 8.77
CA MET A 326 9.39 13.16 9.36
C MET A 326 10.09 14.40 8.84
N ASP A 327 10.99 14.99 9.63
CA ASP A 327 11.98 15.93 9.13
C ASP A 327 13.29 15.20 8.84
N ILE A 328 13.79 15.29 7.60
CA ILE A 328 15.05 14.64 7.20
C ILE A 328 15.98 15.65 6.56
N GLY A 329 17.26 15.62 6.96
CA GLY A 329 18.31 16.31 6.23
C GLY A 329 18.61 15.59 4.92
N ILE A 330 18.42 16.31 3.82
CA ILE A 330 18.75 15.85 2.47
C ILE A 330 19.84 16.75 1.93
N ALA A 331 20.97 16.15 1.55
CA ALA A 331 22.01 16.83 0.81
C ALA A 331 21.86 16.57 -0.68
N ASP A 332 22.02 17.63 -1.45
CA ASP A 332 22.02 17.59 -2.89
C ASP A 332 23.45 17.73 -3.40
N ALA A 333 23.99 16.67 -3.99
CA ALA A 333 25.38 16.66 -4.47
C ALA A 333 25.62 17.66 -5.61
N ILE A 334 24.57 18.12 -6.30
CA ILE A 334 24.68 19.07 -7.41
C ILE A 334 24.83 20.50 -6.91
N THR A 335 23.98 20.92 -5.97
CA THR A 335 24.01 22.28 -5.42
C THR A 335 24.98 22.41 -4.23
N GLY A 336 25.41 21.30 -3.64
CA GLY A 336 26.17 21.28 -2.39
C GLY A 336 25.35 21.68 -1.16
N ILE A 337 24.04 21.94 -1.32
CA ILE A 337 23.16 22.39 -0.25
C ILE A 337 22.64 21.17 0.52
N THR A 338 22.67 21.29 1.85
CA THR A 338 21.94 20.38 2.75
C THR A 338 20.77 21.14 3.35
N ALA A 339 19.57 20.57 3.24
CA ALA A 339 18.36 21.16 3.81
C ALA A 339 17.58 20.10 4.58
N THR A 340 17.10 20.46 5.77
CA THR A 340 16.07 19.69 6.46
C THR A 340 14.75 19.89 5.74
N ARG A 341 14.09 18.78 5.36
CA ARG A 341 12.82 18.81 4.65
C ARG A 341 11.76 18.00 5.41
N PRO A 342 10.57 18.58 5.63
CA PRO A 342 9.43 17.80 6.10
C PRO A 342 8.97 16.88 4.98
N ILE A 343 8.90 15.59 5.29
CA ILE A 343 8.42 14.53 4.41
C ILE A 343 7.11 14.03 4.98
N THR A 344 6.05 14.24 4.23
CA THR A 344 4.76 13.58 4.48
C THR A 344 4.54 12.48 3.45
N ALA A 345 4.38 11.25 3.94
CA ALA A 345 4.04 10.08 3.16
C ALA A 345 2.65 9.55 3.55
N ARG A 346 1.90 9.14 2.54
CA ARG A 346 0.54 8.60 2.66
C ARG A 346 0.52 7.20 2.07
N PHE A 347 -0.12 6.26 2.76
CA PHE A 347 -0.36 4.93 2.23
C PHE A 347 -1.78 4.53 2.52
N ARG A 348 -2.25 3.50 1.83
CA ARG A 348 -3.51 2.85 2.18
C ARG A 348 -3.17 1.51 2.83
N LEU A 349 -3.69 1.34 4.04
CA LEU A 349 -3.49 0.17 4.86
C LEU A 349 -4.75 -0.66 4.87
N SER A 350 -4.81 -1.63 3.98
CA SER A 350 -5.94 -2.56 3.97
C SER A 350 -5.90 -3.43 5.25
N PRO A 351 -6.96 -3.43 6.08
CA PRO A 351 -7.09 -4.36 7.19
C PRO A 351 -6.96 -5.81 6.71
N GLU A 352 -6.56 -6.70 7.61
CA GLU A 352 -6.26 -8.12 7.33
C GLU A 352 -5.00 -8.40 6.51
N TYR A 353 -4.32 -7.38 5.96
CA TYR A 353 -3.09 -7.58 5.17
C TYR A 353 -1.83 -7.17 5.94
N LYS A 354 -0.73 -7.83 5.60
CA LYS A 354 0.63 -7.41 5.94
C LYS A 354 1.15 -6.42 4.89
N HIS A 355 1.82 -5.37 5.32
CA HIS A 355 2.31 -4.28 4.47
C HIS A 355 3.79 -4.02 4.67
N LYS A 356 4.49 -3.81 3.56
CA LYS A 356 5.81 -3.15 3.53
C LYS A 356 5.65 -1.77 2.92
N LEU A 357 6.08 -0.75 3.65
CA LEU A 357 5.93 0.64 3.24
C LEU A 357 7.25 1.14 2.68
N THR A 358 7.21 1.65 1.46
CA THR A 358 8.38 2.22 0.77
C THR A 358 8.14 3.67 0.41
N ILE A 359 9.13 4.51 0.68
CA ILE A 359 9.13 5.94 0.38
C ILE A 359 10.36 6.19 -0.47
N ASN A 360 10.16 6.80 -1.64
CA ASN A 360 11.24 7.13 -2.55
C ASN A 360 11.28 8.64 -2.68
N ILE A 361 12.44 9.26 -2.45
CA ILE A 361 12.69 10.66 -2.78
C ILE A 361 13.54 10.69 -4.03
N GLN A 362 13.01 11.31 -5.07
CA GLN A 362 13.71 11.39 -6.34
C GLN A 362 13.71 12.82 -6.86
N LYS A 363 14.86 13.21 -7.43
CA LYS A 363 15.01 14.45 -8.17
C LYS A 363 14.99 14.16 -9.66
N CYS A 364 14.24 14.98 -10.40
CA CYS A 364 14.15 14.91 -11.84
C CYS A 364 15.25 15.73 -12.49
N GLY A 365 15.85 15.19 -13.54
CA GLY A 365 16.89 15.87 -14.29
C GLY A 365 17.74 14.95 -15.15
N ALA A 366 18.72 15.54 -15.81
CA ALA A 366 19.54 14.88 -16.81
C ALA A 366 20.89 15.60 -16.98
N TYR A 367 21.87 14.91 -17.55
CA TYR A 367 23.14 15.51 -17.96
C TYR A 367 22.94 16.41 -19.18
N THR A 368 23.35 17.68 -19.07
CA THR A 368 23.30 18.68 -20.17
C THR A 368 24.67 18.91 -20.82
N ALA A 369 25.72 18.31 -20.26
CA ALA A 369 27.04 18.14 -20.84
C ALA A 369 27.73 16.97 -20.11
N PRO A 370 28.89 16.47 -20.56
CA PRO A 370 29.65 15.46 -19.83
C PRO A 370 29.89 15.89 -18.37
N GLY A 371 29.37 15.10 -17.41
CA GLY A 371 29.51 15.38 -15.97
C GLY A 371 28.65 16.54 -15.43
N VAL A 372 27.90 17.25 -16.27
CA VAL A 372 27.07 18.40 -15.84
C VAL A 372 25.62 18.00 -15.75
N TRP A 373 25.17 17.60 -14.56
CA TRP A 373 23.78 17.25 -14.29
C TRP A 373 22.98 18.51 -13.94
N LYS A 374 21.81 18.70 -14.56
CA LYS A 374 20.88 19.79 -14.24
C LYS A 374 19.52 19.26 -13.81
N GLN A 375 18.91 19.97 -12.88
CA GLN A 375 17.56 19.69 -12.41
C GLN A 375 16.53 20.11 -13.47
N PHE A 376 15.58 19.23 -13.75
CA PHE A 376 14.41 19.51 -14.56
C PHE A 376 13.15 19.44 -13.69
N ALA A 377 12.09 20.13 -14.10
CA ALA A 377 10.79 19.92 -13.48
C ALA A 377 10.35 18.47 -13.74
N CYS A 378 9.72 17.83 -12.76
CA CYS A 378 9.26 16.44 -12.88
C CYS A 378 8.04 16.30 -13.79
N HIS A 379 7.29 17.38 -14.01
CA HIS A 379 6.13 17.41 -14.90
C HIS A 379 6.24 18.54 -15.93
N ASN A 380 5.48 18.43 -17.02
CA ASN A 380 5.33 19.54 -17.97
C ASN A 380 4.55 20.68 -17.30
N LEU A 381 4.68 21.92 -17.78
CA LEU A 381 3.79 23.00 -17.33
C LEU A 381 2.32 22.61 -17.61
N GLY A 382 1.45 22.82 -16.63
CA GLY A 382 0.02 22.46 -16.72
C GLY A 382 -0.34 20.99 -16.54
N ALA A 383 0.64 20.13 -16.24
CA ALA A 383 0.38 18.71 -15.96
C ALA A 383 -0.11 18.50 -14.52
N ASP A 384 -0.76 17.35 -14.30
CA ASP A 384 -1.15 16.86 -12.99
C ASP A 384 0.09 16.35 -12.21
N THR A 385 0.50 17.12 -11.21
CA THR A 385 1.68 16.85 -10.39
C THR A 385 1.45 15.77 -9.32
N THR A 386 0.23 15.23 -9.21
CA THR A 386 -0.09 14.11 -8.31
C THR A 386 0.18 12.74 -8.95
N LEU A 387 0.47 12.70 -10.26
CA LEU A 387 0.79 11.49 -11.00
C LEU A 387 2.30 11.19 -10.97
N ASP A 388 2.65 9.91 -11.01
CA ASP A 388 4.04 9.45 -11.16
C ASP A 388 4.64 10.03 -12.45
N PRO A 389 5.68 10.88 -12.37
CA PRO A 389 6.27 11.52 -13.54
C PRO A 389 6.94 10.54 -14.50
N PHE A 390 7.14 9.28 -14.10
CA PHE A 390 7.79 8.23 -14.90
C PHE A 390 6.81 7.18 -15.47
N THR A 391 5.51 7.30 -15.19
CA THR A 391 4.48 6.38 -15.70
C THR A 391 3.59 7.10 -16.71
N PRO A 392 3.56 6.70 -17.99
CA PRO A 392 2.75 7.35 -19.02
C PRO A 392 1.27 7.50 -18.62
N ALA A 393 0.75 8.72 -18.67
CA ALA A 393 -0.64 9.03 -18.35
C ALA A 393 -1.09 10.34 -19.01
N ALA A 394 -2.40 10.47 -19.24
CA ALA A 394 -2.99 11.66 -19.85
C ALA A 394 -2.64 12.94 -19.08
N GLY A 395 -2.69 12.88 -17.75
CA GLY A 395 -2.37 14.01 -16.88
C GLY A 395 -0.92 14.48 -16.93
N LEU A 396 0.01 13.74 -17.55
CA LEU A 396 1.42 14.17 -17.68
C LEU A 396 1.70 15.05 -18.89
N HIS A 397 0.75 15.16 -19.84
CA HIS A 397 1.02 15.81 -21.13
C HIS A 397 1.21 17.33 -21.01
N GLY A 398 0.58 17.97 -20.02
CA GLY A 398 0.67 19.40 -19.79
C GLY A 398 -0.06 20.26 -20.82
N ASP A 399 -0.01 21.57 -20.60
CA ASP A 399 -0.59 22.59 -21.46
C ASP A 399 0.24 22.75 -22.76
N LYS A 400 -0.37 23.37 -23.77
CA LYS A 400 0.32 23.72 -25.03
C LYS A 400 0.44 25.23 -25.17
N TYR A 401 1.65 25.67 -25.52
CA TYR A 401 1.99 27.08 -25.69
C TYR A 401 2.57 27.31 -27.08
N GLN A 402 2.11 28.37 -27.73
CA GLN A 402 2.86 28.99 -28.81
C GLN A 402 4.11 29.68 -28.29
N TRP A 403 5.07 29.93 -29.18
CA TRP A 403 6.24 30.72 -28.84
C TRP A 403 5.84 32.09 -28.28
N GLY A 404 6.46 32.51 -27.17
CA GLY A 404 6.23 33.80 -26.54
C GLY A 404 4.87 33.93 -25.82
N ALA A 405 4.05 32.88 -25.79
CA ALA A 405 2.74 32.91 -25.15
C ALA A 405 2.86 32.82 -23.63
N ALA A 406 1.96 33.49 -22.92
CA ALA A 406 1.76 33.28 -21.48
C ALA A 406 0.64 32.24 -21.24
N LYS A 407 0.59 31.66 -20.03
CA LYS A 407 -0.53 30.83 -19.58
C LYS A 407 -1.84 31.61 -19.69
N GLY A 408 -2.84 31.00 -20.32
CA GLY A 408 -4.17 31.61 -20.52
C GLY A 408 -4.25 32.65 -21.63
N GLU A 409 -3.17 32.88 -22.40
CA GLU A 409 -3.21 33.86 -23.49
C GLU A 409 -4.16 33.41 -24.63
N ALA A 410 -5.17 34.25 -24.89
CA ALA A 410 -6.22 33.96 -25.86
C ALA A 410 -5.64 33.65 -27.25
N GLY A 411 -6.03 32.50 -27.80
CA GLY A 411 -5.64 32.04 -29.12
C GLY A 411 -4.18 31.62 -29.28
N ARG A 412 -3.40 31.53 -28.20
CA ARG A 412 -1.99 31.09 -28.22
C ARG A 412 -1.64 30.02 -27.19
N TYR A 413 -2.60 29.71 -26.33
CA TYR A 413 -2.49 28.76 -25.25
C TYR A 413 -3.72 27.85 -25.26
N ILE A 414 -3.53 26.57 -24.95
CA ILE A 414 -4.61 25.65 -24.67
C ILE A 414 -4.22 24.79 -23.47
N SER A 415 -5.12 24.72 -22.47
CA SER A 415 -4.91 23.90 -21.29
C SER A 415 -4.90 22.41 -21.65
N MET A 416 -4.25 21.59 -20.84
CA MET A 416 -4.22 20.13 -21.01
C MET A 416 -5.62 19.54 -21.17
N ASN A 417 -6.58 19.92 -20.31
CA ASN A 417 -7.95 19.41 -20.38
C ASN A 417 -8.64 19.75 -21.71
N ASN A 418 -8.46 20.98 -22.19
CA ASN A 418 -9.01 21.40 -23.48
C ASN A 418 -8.28 20.70 -24.65
N ASP A 419 -6.97 20.53 -24.55
CA ASP A 419 -6.14 19.87 -25.56
C ASP A 419 -6.52 18.38 -25.73
N GLN A 420 -7.05 17.75 -24.68
CA GLN A 420 -7.50 16.37 -24.67
C GLN A 420 -8.96 16.17 -25.10
N THR A 421 -9.77 17.23 -25.09
CA THR A 421 -11.22 17.17 -25.39
C THR A 421 -11.60 17.83 -26.71
N ILE A 422 -10.84 18.85 -27.15
CA ILE A 422 -11.15 19.64 -28.34
C ILE A 422 -10.30 19.16 -29.52
N ALA A 423 -10.94 18.59 -30.55
CA ALA A 423 -10.25 18.16 -31.77
C ALA A 423 -9.68 19.36 -32.56
N SER A 424 -10.47 20.41 -32.72
CA SER A 424 -10.16 21.62 -33.49
C SER A 424 -10.38 22.87 -32.63
N TYR A 425 -9.30 23.60 -32.32
CA TYR A 425 -9.34 24.76 -31.42
C TYR A 425 -9.38 26.08 -32.19
N THR A 426 -10.26 26.99 -31.80
CA THR A 426 -10.42 28.32 -32.44
C THR A 426 -10.76 29.40 -31.39
N PRO A 427 -10.27 30.64 -31.55
CA PRO A 427 -9.27 31.07 -32.54
C PRO A 427 -7.87 30.54 -32.19
N TRP A 428 -7.03 30.32 -33.20
CA TRP A 428 -5.59 30.04 -32.99
C TRP A 428 -4.78 31.03 -33.84
N SER A 429 -3.92 31.81 -33.19
CA SER A 429 -3.23 32.92 -33.85
C SER A 429 -2.09 32.41 -34.72
N LEU A 430 -2.02 32.89 -35.96
CA LEU A 430 -0.96 32.53 -36.91
C LEU A 430 0.19 33.53 -36.94
N SER A 431 0.05 34.68 -36.28
CA SER A 431 1.12 35.67 -36.20
C SER A 431 2.15 35.24 -35.15
N GLY A 432 3.44 35.27 -35.50
CA GLY A 432 4.51 34.98 -34.55
C GLY A 432 4.67 36.10 -33.51
N LYS A 433 5.22 35.75 -32.34
CA LYS A 433 5.68 36.73 -31.35
C LYS A 433 7.17 37.03 -31.50
N PRO A 434 7.64 38.19 -31.03
CA PRO A 434 9.07 38.54 -31.03
C PRO A 434 9.96 37.45 -30.41
N ALA A 435 11.19 37.31 -30.91
CA ALA A 435 12.15 36.30 -30.44
C ALA A 435 12.59 36.48 -28.97
N ASN A 436 12.37 37.64 -28.36
CA ASN A 436 12.68 37.90 -26.94
C ASN A 436 11.46 37.75 -26.01
N SER A 437 10.32 37.22 -26.50
CA SER A 437 9.06 37.19 -25.75
C SER A 437 9.10 36.33 -24.48
N TRP A 438 10.03 35.37 -24.38
CA TRP A 438 10.28 34.56 -23.17
C TRP A 438 11.59 34.91 -22.47
N SER A 439 12.12 36.12 -22.68
CA SER A 439 13.34 36.56 -21.99
C SER A 439 13.09 36.91 -20.51
N GLY A 440 14.03 36.55 -19.64
CA GLY A 440 14.00 36.89 -18.22
C GLY A 440 12.72 36.44 -17.52
N THR A 441 12.05 37.36 -16.83
CA THR A 441 10.82 37.09 -16.07
C THR A 441 9.59 36.81 -16.96
N ASN A 442 9.71 36.95 -18.29
CA ASN A 442 8.66 36.59 -19.22
C ASN A 442 8.64 35.11 -19.61
N ASP A 443 9.68 34.36 -19.25
CA ASP A 443 9.73 32.92 -19.45
C ASP A 443 8.54 32.23 -18.73
N PRO A 444 7.81 31.31 -19.41
CA PRO A 444 6.66 30.65 -18.82
C PRO A 444 7.04 29.75 -17.63
N CYS A 445 8.23 29.14 -17.64
CA CYS A 445 8.75 28.39 -16.50
C CYS A 445 9.05 29.30 -15.32
N PHE A 446 9.59 30.50 -15.55
CA PHE A 446 9.77 31.49 -14.48
C PHE A 446 8.42 31.91 -13.89
N LYS A 447 7.44 32.20 -14.76
CA LYS A 447 6.10 32.66 -14.32
C LYS A 447 5.34 31.59 -13.54
N GLU A 448 5.44 30.33 -13.94
CA GLU A 448 4.65 29.25 -13.35
C GLU A 448 5.37 28.50 -12.22
N LEU A 449 6.71 28.39 -12.26
CA LEU A 449 7.50 27.65 -11.26
C LEU A 449 8.37 28.56 -10.38
N GLY A 450 8.47 29.85 -10.70
CA GLY A 450 9.22 30.85 -9.93
C GLY A 450 10.69 31.00 -10.31
N THR A 451 11.41 31.79 -9.51
CA THR A 451 12.80 32.20 -9.75
C THR A 451 13.73 31.02 -10.00
N GLY A 452 14.58 31.14 -11.03
CA GLY A 452 15.60 30.15 -11.41
C GLY A 452 15.07 28.98 -12.24
N TRP A 453 13.79 28.98 -12.61
CA TRP A 453 13.24 28.07 -13.61
C TRP A 453 13.12 28.78 -14.96
N ARG A 454 13.49 28.07 -16.02
CA ARG A 454 13.37 28.56 -17.40
C ARG A 454 13.12 27.43 -18.39
N VAL A 455 12.76 27.79 -19.61
CA VAL A 455 12.75 26.85 -20.73
C VAL A 455 14.20 26.47 -21.10
N PRO A 456 14.48 25.19 -21.43
CA PRO A 456 15.83 24.75 -21.79
C PRO A 456 16.36 25.35 -23.09
N THR A 457 17.66 25.57 -23.16
CA THR A 457 18.35 26.00 -24.38
C THR A 457 18.55 24.83 -25.36
N ARG A 458 18.88 25.14 -26.62
CA ARG A 458 19.17 24.11 -27.62
C ARG A 458 20.36 23.26 -27.19
N ALA A 459 21.41 23.93 -26.67
CA ALA A 459 22.62 23.26 -26.19
C ALA A 459 22.33 22.30 -25.04
N GLU A 460 21.46 22.66 -24.11
CA GLU A 460 21.08 21.78 -23.01
C GLU A 460 20.30 20.57 -23.51
N TRP A 461 19.35 20.74 -24.43
CA TRP A 461 18.68 19.59 -25.05
C TRP A 461 19.66 18.71 -25.80
N GLN A 462 20.62 19.29 -26.54
CA GLN A 462 21.64 18.52 -27.25
C GLN A 462 22.48 17.72 -26.26
N GLY A 463 22.81 18.34 -25.13
CA GLY A 463 23.44 17.72 -23.99
C GLY A 463 22.66 16.53 -23.46
N VAL A 464 21.35 16.69 -23.26
CA VAL A 464 20.45 15.62 -22.80
C VAL A 464 20.52 14.42 -23.75
N LEU A 465 20.40 14.68 -25.07
CA LEU A 465 20.45 13.63 -26.09
C LEU A 465 21.80 12.90 -26.14
N SER A 466 22.91 13.59 -25.86
CA SER A 466 24.25 13.06 -26.06
C SER A 466 24.85 12.40 -24.82
N ASN A 467 24.38 12.76 -23.62
CA ASN A 467 25.01 12.38 -22.35
C ASN A 467 24.13 11.54 -21.43
N ASN A 468 22.96 11.11 -21.89
CA ASN A 468 22.05 10.27 -21.11
C ASN A 468 21.64 9.06 -21.94
N PRO A 469 21.65 7.85 -21.35
CA PRO A 469 21.12 6.69 -22.05
C PRO A 469 19.64 6.91 -22.29
N ARG A 470 19.25 6.83 -23.56
CA ARG A 470 17.85 6.79 -23.98
C ARG A 470 17.31 5.42 -23.63
N THR A 471 16.16 5.37 -22.99
CA THR A 471 15.45 4.11 -22.82
C THR A 471 14.83 3.70 -24.15
N ASP A 472 15.18 2.50 -24.62
CA ASP A 472 14.68 2.01 -25.89
C ASP A 472 13.31 1.35 -25.71
N ALA A 473 12.54 1.25 -26.80
CA ALA A 473 11.18 0.71 -26.74
C ALA A 473 11.12 -0.76 -26.27
N SER A 474 12.25 -1.47 -26.24
CA SER A 474 12.38 -2.82 -25.66
C SER A 474 12.33 -2.81 -24.14
N ASP A 475 12.74 -1.72 -23.49
CA ASP A 475 12.83 -1.61 -22.03
C ASP A 475 11.45 -1.34 -21.41
N TYR A 476 10.48 -0.90 -22.22
CA TYR A 476 9.08 -0.69 -21.85
C TYR A 476 8.13 -1.23 -22.94
N PRO A 477 7.94 -2.56 -23.04
CA PRO A 477 7.12 -3.18 -24.08
C PRO A 477 5.64 -2.80 -24.00
N SER A 478 5.19 -2.23 -22.87
CA SER A 478 3.83 -1.73 -22.66
C SER A 478 3.56 -0.37 -23.30
N MET A 479 4.57 0.36 -23.80
CA MET A 479 4.36 1.66 -24.42
C MET A 479 3.74 1.54 -25.81
N ASN A 480 2.61 2.20 -26.02
CA ASN A 480 1.91 2.22 -27.30
C ASN A 480 2.29 3.47 -28.10
N TRP A 481 3.05 3.31 -29.19
CA TRP A 481 3.49 4.42 -30.05
C TRP A 481 2.54 4.72 -31.22
N THR A 482 1.31 4.23 -31.18
CA THR A 482 0.31 4.47 -32.24
C THR A 482 -0.19 5.91 -32.18
N GLN A 483 -0.23 6.60 -33.32
CA GLN A 483 -0.81 7.94 -33.37
C GLN A 483 -2.32 7.89 -33.08
N SER A 484 -2.76 8.59 -32.05
CA SER A 484 -4.19 8.78 -31.76
C SER A 484 -4.38 9.99 -30.82
N SER A 485 -5.48 10.73 -31.02
CA SER A 485 -5.85 11.85 -30.15
C SER A 485 -6.10 11.45 -28.70
N THR A 486 -6.37 10.16 -28.45
CA THR A 486 -6.63 9.57 -27.12
C THR A 486 -5.50 8.67 -26.61
N ASN A 487 -4.35 8.63 -27.29
CA ASN A 487 -3.21 7.85 -26.82
C ASN A 487 -2.30 8.67 -25.88
N TYR A 488 -2.16 8.20 -24.65
CA TYR A 488 -1.34 8.80 -23.59
C TYR A 488 -0.30 7.82 -23.01
N ALA A 489 -0.09 6.68 -23.69
CA ALA A 489 0.66 5.54 -23.18
C ALA A 489 2.09 5.45 -23.76
N SER A 490 2.70 6.59 -24.11
CA SER A 490 4.05 6.62 -24.68
C SER A 490 4.85 7.87 -24.29
N GLY A 491 6.18 7.73 -24.36
CA GLY A 491 7.15 8.77 -24.07
C GLY A 491 8.56 8.20 -24.07
N ILE A 492 9.54 9.05 -23.83
CA ILE A 492 10.96 8.69 -23.77
C ILE A 492 11.51 9.01 -22.39
N LYS A 493 12.41 8.15 -21.91
CA LYS A 493 13.16 8.38 -20.68
C LYS A 493 14.63 8.59 -21.00
N PHE A 494 15.24 9.59 -20.35
CA PHE A 494 16.66 9.90 -20.40
C PHE A 494 17.25 9.56 -19.04
N GLY A 495 18.10 8.52 -19.00
CA GLY A 495 18.58 7.95 -17.74
C GLY A 495 17.43 7.40 -16.89
N THR A 496 17.57 7.51 -15.57
CA THR A 496 16.54 7.08 -14.61
C THR A 496 15.65 8.23 -14.14
N SER A 497 15.98 9.48 -14.50
CA SER A 497 15.51 10.68 -13.79
C SER A 497 14.82 11.74 -14.66
N LEU A 498 14.65 11.52 -15.96
CA LEU A 498 13.84 12.41 -16.81
C LEU A 498 12.95 11.59 -17.74
N PHE A 499 11.63 11.79 -17.69
CA PHE A 499 10.68 11.24 -18.65
C PHE A 499 9.92 12.36 -19.35
N LEU A 500 9.79 12.23 -20.68
CA LEU A 500 9.07 13.15 -21.53
C LEU A 500 7.95 12.39 -22.26
N PRO A 501 6.67 12.67 -21.97
CA PRO A 501 5.57 12.06 -22.71
C PRO A 501 5.57 12.41 -24.21
N ALA A 502 5.07 11.51 -25.05
CA ALA A 502 4.88 11.75 -26.49
C ALA A 502 3.62 12.62 -26.72
N THR A 503 3.75 13.89 -26.38
CA THR A 503 2.58 14.78 -26.25
C THR A 503 1.95 15.25 -27.55
N GLY A 504 2.55 14.96 -28.71
CA GLY A 504 2.16 15.57 -29.98
C GLY A 504 2.23 17.10 -29.95
N PHE A 505 1.50 17.76 -30.83
CA PHE A 505 1.45 19.21 -30.91
C PHE A 505 0.19 19.73 -31.58
N ARG A 506 -0.05 21.04 -31.43
CA ARG A 506 -1.10 21.79 -32.12
C ARG A 506 -0.54 22.46 -33.36
N TRP A 507 -1.16 22.21 -34.51
CA TRP A 507 -0.70 22.75 -35.79
C TRP A 507 -0.96 24.26 -35.88
N SER A 508 -0.14 24.96 -36.65
CA SER A 508 -0.26 26.40 -36.93
C SER A 508 -1.33 26.69 -37.99
N THR A 509 -2.57 26.27 -37.73
CA THR A 509 -3.77 26.55 -38.53
C THR A 509 -4.84 27.15 -37.63
N SER A 510 -5.84 27.82 -38.21
CA SER A 510 -7.04 28.28 -37.51
C SER A 510 -8.27 27.74 -38.24
N PRO A 511 -8.98 26.73 -37.72
CA PRO A 511 -8.77 26.11 -36.40
C PRO A 511 -7.48 25.28 -36.31
N SER A 512 -6.92 25.17 -35.11
CA SER A 512 -5.72 24.38 -34.84
C SER A 512 -6.07 22.94 -34.50
N THR A 513 -5.48 22.00 -35.24
CA THR A 513 -5.67 20.56 -35.06
C THR A 513 -4.55 19.94 -34.24
N LEU A 514 -4.91 18.93 -33.44
CA LEU A 514 -3.93 18.10 -32.73
C LEU A 514 -3.30 17.10 -33.70
N SER A 515 -1.98 16.95 -33.65
CA SER A 515 -1.23 15.97 -34.44
C SER A 515 -0.22 15.19 -33.61
N GLU A 516 0.11 13.97 -34.08
CA GLU A 516 1.16 13.09 -33.56
C GLU A 516 1.08 12.68 -32.06
N ARG A 517 -0.04 12.93 -31.37
CA ARG A 517 -0.18 12.46 -29.97
C ARG A 517 -0.01 10.94 -29.90
N GLY A 518 0.80 10.49 -28.94
CA GLY A 518 1.13 9.08 -28.76
C GLY A 518 2.22 8.56 -29.71
N PHE A 519 2.53 9.28 -30.80
CA PHE A 519 3.55 8.90 -31.78
C PHE A 519 4.85 9.68 -31.61
N SER A 520 4.78 10.96 -31.26
CA SER A 520 5.92 11.87 -31.21
C SER A 520 5.80 12.85 -30.05
N GLY A 521 6.93 13.19 -29.43
CA GLY A 521 7.03 14.28 -28.46
C GLY A 521 7.74 15.48 -29.07
N ARG A 522 7.20 16.69 -28.83
CA ARG A 522 7.79 17.95 -29.29
C ARG A 522 7.83 18.97 -28.16
N TYR A 523 9.03 19.46 -27.85
CA TYR A 523 9.32 20.33 -26.71
C TYR A 523 10.04 21.61 -27.13
N ARG A 524 9.65 22.72 -26.50
CA ARG A 524 10.20 24.06 -26.80
C ARG A 524 11.64 24.22 -26.30
N SER A 525 12.36 25.13 -26.96
CA SER A 525 13.66 25.66 -26.55
C SER A 525 13.75 27.18 -26.78
N VAL A 526 14.64 27.88 -26.08
CA VAL A 526 14.71 29.37 -26.04
C VAL A 526 15.77 30.05 -26.92
N THR A 527 16.69 29.33 -27.57
CA THR A 527 17.84 29.97 -28.23
C THR A 527 17.54 30.40 -29.68
N GLY A 528 17.53 31.70 -29.97
CA GLY A 528 17.84 32.30 -31.30
C GLY A 528 16.96 31.93 -32.51
N GLY A 529 15.94 31.10 -32.32
CA GLY A 529 15.07 30.52 -33.35
C GLY A 529 14.11 29.50 -32.73
N ILE A 530 13.29 28.84 -33.55
CA ILE A 530 12.27 27.90 -33.07
C ILE A 530 12.90 26.51 -33.00
N ASP A 531 13.82 26.34 -32.06
CA ASP A 531 14.44 25.05 -31.82
C ASP A 531 13.48 24.14 -31.04
N ILE A 532 13.26 22.94 -31.59
CA ILE A 532 12.33 21.97 -31.02
C ILE A 532 13.08 20.66 -30.82
N LEU A 533 13.07 20.18 -29.57
CA LEU A 533 13.39 18.78 -29.30
C LEU A 533 12.23 17.92 -29.82
N GLN A 534 12.55 16.99 -30.72
CA GLN A 534 11.59 16.03 -31.25
C GLN A 534 12.08 14.60 -31.04
N PHE A 535 11.16 13.69 -30.70
CA PHE A 535 11.47 12.27 -30.61
C PHE A 535 10.27 11.40 -30.97
N SER A 536 10.56 10.15 -31.36
CA SER A 536 9.61 9.06 -31.62
C SER A 536 10.11 7.76 -30.98
N LYS A 537 9.46 6.63 -31.30
CA LYS A 537 9.90 5.29 -30.88
C LYS A 537 11.33 4.97 -31.27
N THR A 538 11.80 5.44 -32.42
CA THR A 538 13.10 5.03 -33.00
C THR A 538 14.02 6.21 -33.33
N SER A 539 13.59 7.45 -33.09
CA SER A 539 14.38 8.64 -33.44
C SER A 539 14.32 9.71 -32.37
N GLN A 540 15.36 10.53 -32.31
CA GLN A 540 15.40 11.78 -31.55
C GLN A 540 16.29 12.79 -32.29
N SER A 541 15.85 14.04 -32.35
CA SER A 541 16.58 15.12 -33.03
C SER A 541 16.27 16.48 -32.43
N LEU A 542 17.16 17.44 -32.72
CA LEU A 542 16.92 18.85 -32.50
C LEU A 542 16.74 19.56 -33.83
N ASN A 543 15.50 19.94 -34.09
CA ASN A 543 15.12 20.57 -35.35
C ASN A 543 15.08 22.09 -35.15
N THR A 544 15.71 22.82 -36.08
CA THR A 544 15.61 24.27 -36.15
C THR A 544 14.57 24.62 -37.21
N TYR A 545 13.55 25.36 -36.80
CA TYR A 545 12.53 25.88 -37.71
C TYR A 545 12.68 27.39 -37.89
N SER A 546 12.53 27.85 -39.12
CA SER A 546 12.76 29.26 -39.51
C SER A 546 11.51 29.96 -40.05
N GLY A 547 10.35 29.30 -40.08
CA GLY A 547 9.09 29.87 -40.57
C GLY A 547 8.28 30.60 -39.50
N THR A 548 7.54 31.65 -39.88
CA THR A 548 6.58 32.35 -39.00
C THR A 548 5.47 31.42 -38.47
N ASN A 549 5.13 30.39 -39.24
CA ASN A 549 4.14 29.37 -38.88
C ASN A 549 4.61 28.49 -37.72
N ASP A 550 5.92 28.26 -37.58
CA ASP A 550 6.46 27.37 -36.56
C ASP A 550 6.41 27.99 -35.14
N ASN A 551 6.38 29.34 -35.07
CA ASN A 551 6.13 30.10 -33.84
C ASN A 551 4.72 29.84 -33.32
N ALA A 552 3.78 29.58 -34.23
CA ALA A 552 2.38 29.33 -33.94
C ALA A 552 2.07 27.85 -33.64
N LEU A 553 3.06 26.95 -33.59
CA LEU A 553 2.84 25.59 -33.09
C LEU A 553 2.51 25.61 -31.58
N GLY A 554 1.57 24.81 -31.13
CA GLY A 554 1.34 24.64 -29.69
C GLY A 554 2.10 23.44 -29.18
N LEU A 555 3.13 23.67 -28.36
CA LEU A 555 4.01 22.62 -27.84
C LEU A 555 3.96 22.54 -26.33
N ALA A 556 4.31 21.37 -25.78
CA ALA A 556 4.51 21.21 -24.35
C ALA A 556 5.83 21.89 -23.92
N ILE A 557 5.87 22.32 -22.66
CA ILE A 557 7.05 22.93 -22.06
C ILE A 557 7.51 22.06 -20.89
N ARG A 558 8.80 21.71 -20.89
CA ARG A 558 9.50 21.08 -19.79
C ARG A 558 10.56 22.05 -19.27
N CYS A 559 10.49 22.43 -18.00
CA CYS A 559 11.37 23.43 -17.42
C CYS A 559 12.67 22.84 -16.88
N ILE A 560 13.73 23.64 -16.90
CA ILE A 560 15.04 23.35 -16.30
C ILE A 560 15.36 24.40 -15.24
N LYS A 561 16.08 23.99 -14.20
CA LYS A 561 16.62 24.88 -13.17
C LYS A 561 18.00 25.38 -13.61
N ASP A 562 18.25 26.68 -13.40
CA ASP A 562 19.57 27.28 -13.57
C ASP A 562 20.61 26.81 -12.55
#